data_AF-A0A7C4S6A4-F1
#
_entry.id   AF-A0A7C4S6A4-F1
#
_cell.length_a   1.000
_cell.length_b   1.000
_cell.length_c   1.000
_cell.angle_alpha   90.00
_cell.angle_beta   90.00
_cell.angle_gamma   90.00
#
_symmetry.space_group_name_H-M   'P 1'
#
loop_
_entity.id
_entity.type
_entity.pdbx_description
1 polymer ?
#
loop_
_entity_poly.entity_id
_entity_poly.type
_entity_poly.pdbx_seq_one_letter_code
_entity_poly.pdbx_strand_id
1 'polypeptide(L)'
;MAEPAGGARGYSNVFANSLAALFFALNYGYFHIDAFKVGFIASLATALGDTLASEIGKTSKRVYLITNFKPVRPGESGGVSLIGEISAFVGSFIISFYAFVSGMIDVWGFVIALLSGFIGVHIDSILGATLEKKGYLNNSGVNFTATFSSAVLATIILLL
;
A
#
# COMPACT_ATOMS: atom_id res chain seq x y z
N MET A 1 -0.03 -14.15 -18.93
CA MET A 1 -0.06 -12.95 -19.81
C MET A 1 0.81 -11.93 -19.15
N ALA A 2 2.05 -11.81 -19.61
CA ALA A 2 3.02 -10.86 -19.09
C ALA A 2 2.65 -9.46 -19.58
N GLU A 3 2.72 -8.48 -18.69
CA GLU A 3 2.56 -7.05 -19.00
C GLU A 3 3.44 -6.67 -20.21
N PRO A 4 2.88 -6.21 -21.34
CA PRO A 4 3.68 -5.75 -22.49
C PRO A 4 4.18 -4.32 -22.26
N ALA A 5 4.83 -4.06 -21.12
CA ALA A 5 5.42 -2.76 -20.81
C ALA A 5 6.59 -2.86 -19.82
N GLY A 6 7.75 -3.32 -20.32
CA GLY A 6 9.09 -2.93 -19.88
C GLY A 6 9.41 -3.00 -18.38
N GLY A 7 10.30 -3.93 -18.00
CA GLY A 7 10.84 -4.06 -16.63
C GLY A 7 11.35 -2.75 -15.99
N ALA A 8 11.71 -1.74 -16.79
CA ALA A 8 12.02 -0.37 -16.34
C ALA A 8 10.91 0.30 -15.49
N ARG A 9 9.63 0.03 -15.77
CA ARG A 9 8.50 0.58 -15.00
C ARG A 9 8.30 -0.14 -13.66
N GLY A 10 8.58 -1.44 -13.61
CA GLY A 10 8.54 -2.22 -12.35
C GLY A 10 9.57 -1.72 -11.34
N TYR A 11 10.80 -1.41 -11.77
CA TYR A 11 11.81 -0.84 -10.87
C TYR A 11 11.36 0.48 -10.25
N SER A 12 10.72 1.36 -11.03
CA SER A 12 10.26 2.65 -10.51
C SER A 12 9.23 2.49 -9.41
N ASN A 13 8.37 1.47 -9.48
CA ASN A 13 7.39 1.20 -8.45
C ASN A 13 8.00 0.58 -7.19
N VAL A 14 8.98 -0.32 -7.36
CA VAL A 14 9.79 -0.85 -6.24
C VAL A 14 10.52 0.28 -5.52
N PHE A 15 11.13 1.21 -6.26
CA PHE A 15 11.79 2.38 -5.67
C PHE A 15 10.79 3.30 -4.96
N ALA A 16 9.63 3.58 -5.55
CA ALA A 16 8.59 4.40 -4.94
C ALA A 16 8.14 3.85 -3.59
N ASN A 17 7.75 2.57 -3.53
CA ASN A 17 7.35 1.91 -2.29
C ASN A 17 8.49 1.87 -1.26
N SER A 18 9.72 1.63 -1.72
CA SER A 18 10.90 1.54 -0.83
C SER A 18 11.35 2.88 -0.27
N LEU A 19 11.14 4.00 -0.99
CA LEU A 19 11.53 5.33 -0.54
C LEU A 19 10.74 5.79 0.70
N ALA A 20 9.44 5.54 0.72
CA ALA A 20 8.61 5.83 1.89
C ALA A 20 9.11 5.01 3.09
N ALA A 21 9.26 3.71 2.93
CA ALA A 21 9.78 2.83 3.99
C ALA A 21 11.18 3.30 4.48
N LEU A 22 12.10 3.60 3.55
CA LEU A 22 13.43 4.09 3.89
C LEU A 22 13.38 5.39 4.73
N PHE A 23 12.53 6.34 4.35
CA PHE A 23 12.37 7.58 5.11
C PHE A 23 11.98 7.31 6.57
N PHE A 24 10.97 6.47 6.80
CA PHE A 24 10.52 6.13 8.15
C PHE A 24 11.57 5.32 8.92
N ALA A 25 12.27 4.39 8.26
CA ALA A 25 13.35 3.63 8.87
C ALA A 25 14.53 4.52 9.31
N LEU A 26 14.94 5.50 8.49
CA LEU A 26 15.99 6.47 8.85
C LEU A 26 15.57 7.34 10.03
N ASN A 27 14.31 7.80 10.06
CA ASN A 27 13.80 8.57 11.19
C ASN A 27 13.75 7.74 12.48
N TYR A 28 13.36 6.46 12.41
CA TYR A 28 13.48 5.57 13.56
C TYR A 28 14.93 5.38 14.01
N GLY A 29 15.86 5.22 13.06
CA GLY A 29 17.29 5.07 13.36
C GLY A 29 17.92 6.30 14.03
N TYR A 30 17.42 7.50 13.73
CA TYR A 30 17.93 8.76 14.31
C TYR A 30 17.20 9.16 15.60
N PHE A 31 15.87 9.11 15.61
CA PHE A 31 15.06 9.59 16.74
C PHE A 31 14.73 8.49 17.77
N HIS A 32 14.81 7.22 17.39
CA HIS A 32 14.42 6.07 18.22
C HIS A 32 12.96 6.13 18.74
N ILE A 33 12.07 6.81 18.01
CA ILE A 33 10.64 6.90 18.35
C ILE A 33 9.90 5.74 17.67
N ASP A 34 9.24 4.89 18.46
CA ASP A 34 8.51 3.71 17.98
C ASP A 34 7.44 4.02 16.92
N ALA A 35 6.88 5.22 16.92
CA ALA A 35 5.94 5.67 15.90
C ALA A 35 6.51 5.60 14.47
N PHE A 36 7.79 5.97 14.27
CA PHE A 36 8.43 5.86 12.97
C PHE A 36 8.65 4.41 12.55
N LYS A 37 8.91 3.51 13.51
CA LYS A 37 9.00 2.07 13.26
C LYS A 37 7.65 1.49 12.82
N VAL A 38 6.55 1.85 13.47
CA VAL A 38 5.21 1.42 13.05
C VAL A 38 4.85 2.02 11.68
N GLY A 39 5.21 3.28 11.41
CA GLY A 39 5.07 3.91 10.09
C GLY A 39 5.82 3.16 8.99
N PHE A 40 7.07 2.74 9.25
CA PHE A 40 7.84 1.89 8.35
C PHE A 40 7.12 0.58 8.02
N ILE A 41 6.60 -0.13 9.04
CA ILE A 41 5.87 -1.38 8.84
C ILE A 41 4.57 -1.14 8.05
N ALA A 42 3.82 -0.07 8.35
CA ALA A 42 2.61 0.29 7.63
C ALA A 42 2.88 0.56 6.14
N SER A 43 3.97 1.27 5.83
CA SER A 43 4.40 1.52 4.44
C SER A 43 4.61 0.21 3.66
N LEU A 44 5.31 -0.75 4.27
CA LEU A 44 5.54 -2.07 3.67
C LEU A 44 4.25 -2.88 3.56
N ALA A 45 3.37 -2.78 4.55
CA ALA A 45 2.07 -3.46 4.57
C ALA A 45 1.15 -2.93 3.44
N THR A 46 1.18 -1.63 3.16
CA THR A 46 0.51 -1.05 1.98
C THR A 46 1.13 -1.54 0.69
N ALA A 47 2.46 -1.51 0.55
CA ALA A 47 3.14 -1.93 -0.67
C ALA A 47 2.85 -3.40 -1.03
N LEU A 48 2.89 -4.30 -0.05
CA LEU A 48 2.56 -5.70 -0.27
C LEU A 48 1.06 -5.90 -0.53
N GLY A 49 0.21 -5.22 0.25
CA GLY A 49 -1.24 -5.27 0.05
C GLY A 49 -1.65 -4.86 -1.35
N ASP A 50 -1.13 -3.73 -1.84
CA ASP A 50 -1.39 -3.21 -3.20
C ASP A 50 -0.90 -4.17 -4.30
N THR A 51 0.30 -4.74 -4.12
CA THR A 51 0.85 -5.72 -5.06
C THR A 51 -0.01 -6.98 -5.13
N LEU A 52 -0.44 -7.53 -3.99
CA LEU A 52 -1.31 -8.70 -3.98
C LEU A 52 -2.71 -8.39 -4.52
N ALA A 53 -3.26 -7.22 -4.19
CA ALA A 53 -4.55 -6.76 -4.68
C ALA A 53 -4.57 -6.66 -6.20
N SER A 54 -3.52 -6.08 -6.79
CA SER A 54 -3.41 -5.91 -8.24
C SER A 54 -3.11 -7.22 -8.97
N GLU A 55 -2.18 -8.05 -8.48
CA GLU A 55 -1.82 -9.30 -9.14
C GLU A 55 -2.91 -10.38 -9.01
N ILE A 56 -3.46 -10.56 -7.81
CA ILE A 56 -4.51 -11.57 -7.57
C ILE A 56 -5.87 -11.03 -8.01
N GLY A 57 -6.16 -9.74 -7.81
CA GLY A 57 -7.42 -9.11 -8.21
C GLY A 57 -7.65 -9.08 -9.73
N LYS A 58 -6.59 -9.10 -10.55
CA LYS A 58 -6.69 -9.29 -12.01
C LYS A 58 -7.44 -10.56 -12.41
N THR A 59 -7.48 -11.58 -11.55
CA THR A 59 -8.23 -12.83 -11.79
C THR A 59 -9.74 -12.69 -11.56
N SER A 60 -10.19 -11.59 -10.94
CA SER A 60 -11.61 -11.35 -10.68
C SER A 60 -12.37 -11.03 -11.97
N LYS A 61 -13.54 -11.65 -12.11
CA LYS A 61 -14.50 -11.34 -13.19
C LYS A 61 -15.32 -10.07 -12.93
N ARG A 62 -15.32 -9.57 -11.68
CA ARG A 62 -16.09 -8.40 -11.25
C ARG A 62 -15.14 -7.40 -10.61
N VAL A 63 -14.85 -6.33 -11.35
CA VAL A 63 -13.97 -5.22 -10.91
C VAL A 63 -14.75 -3.92 -11.09
N TYR A 64 -14.68 -3.05 -10.09
CA TYR A 64 -15.43 -1.80 -10.01
C TYR A 64 -14.49 -0.65 -9.73
N LEU A 65 -14.76 0.54 -10.26
CA LEU A 65 -13.96 1.71 -9.92
C LEU A 65 -14.27 2.18 -8.50
N ILE A 66 -13.24 2.44 -7.68
CA ILE A 66 -13.43 2.80 -6.26
C ILE A 66 -14.25 4.08 -6.05
N THR A 67 -14.24 5.01 -7.02
CA THR A 67 -14.88 6.33 -6.88
C THR A 67 -16.38 6.34 -7.18
N ASN A 68 -16.86 5.46 -8.07
CA ASN A 68 -18.24 5.49 -8.56
C ASN A 68 -18.89 4.10 -8.67
N PHE A 69 -18.17 3.04 -8.30
CA PHE A 69 -18.62 1.65 -8.36
C PHE A 69 -19.14 1.19 -9.73
N LYS A 70 -18.71 1.85 -10.82
CA LYS A 70 -19.02 1.39 -12.17
C LYS A 70 -18.11 0.21 -12.54
N PRO A 71 -18.63 -0.80 -13.26
CA PRO A 71 -17.82 -1.94 -13.69
C PRO A 71 -16.72 -1.47 -14.65
N VAL A 72 -15.51 -1.97 -14.43
CA VAL A 72 -14.33 -1.69 -15.24
C VAL A 72 -13.64 -3.00 -15.64
N ARG A 73 -12.71 -2.92 -16.59
CA ARG A 73 -11.91 -4.08 -16.99
C ARG A 73 -10.94 -4.46 -15.85
N PRO A 74 -10.64 -5.75 -15.64
CA PRO A 74 -9.59 -6.16 -14.72
C PRO A 74 -8.24 -5.52 -15.10
N GLY A 75 -7.51 -5.03 -14.09
CA GLY A 75 -6.23 -4.33 -14.28
C GLY A 75 -6.34 -2.83 -14.60
N GLU A 76 -7.55 -2.26 -14.61
CA GLU A 76 -7.73 -0.81 -14.72
C GLU A 76 -7.30 -0.10 -13.44
N SER A 77 -6.55 1.01 -13.57
CA SER A 77 -6.12 1.82 -12.42
C SER A 77 -7.32 2.33 -11.61
N GLY A 78 -7.23 2.15 -10.28
CA GLY A 78 -8.31 2.41 -9.32
C GLY A 78 -9.47 1.42 -9.34
N GLY A 79 -9.30 0.27 -9.98
CA GLY A 79 -10.24 -0.84 -9.97
C GLY A 79 -10.10 -1.71 -8.72
N VAL A 80 -11.19 -1.88 -7.98
CA VAL A 80 -11.29 -2.75 -6.80
C VAL A 80 -12.16 -3.97 -7.09
N SER A 81 -11.83 -5.10 -6.46
CA SER A 81 -12.59 -6.34 -6.58
C SER A 81 -12.60 -7.07 -5.26
N LEU A 82 -13.59 -7.93 -5.02
CA LEU A 82 -13.68 -8.68 -3.76
C LEU A 82 -12.44 -9.57 -3.51
N ILE A 83 -11.95 -10.22 -4.57
CA ILE A 83 -10.72 -11.04 -4.49
C ILE A 83 -9.51 -10.14 -4.22
N GLY A 84 -9.46 -8.96 -4.86
CA GLY A 84 -8.41 -7.96 -4.62
C GLY A 84 -8.42 -7.45 -3.18
N GLU A 85 -9.58 -7.15 -2.60
CA GLU A 85 -9.72 -6.69 -1.21
C GLU A 85 -9.24 -7.73 -0.19
N ILE A 86 -9.63 -9.00 -0.37
CA ILE A 86 -9.16 -10.08 0.49
C ILE A 86 -7.64 -10.22 0.36
N SER A 87 -7.11 -10.11 -0.86
CA SER A 87 -5.67 -10.19 -1.13
C SER A 87 -4.91 -9.01 -0.52
N ALA A 88 -5.47 -7.80 -0.59
CA ALA A 88 -4.94 -6.60 0.04
C ALA A 88 -4.82 -6.79 1.56
N PHE A 89 -5.92 -7.22 2.19
CA PHE A 89 -5.96 -7.46 3.62
C PHE A 89 -4.94 -8.53 4.04
N VAL A 90 -4.86 -9.64 3.32
CA VAL A 90 -3.88 -10.71 3.57
C VAL A 90 -2.45 -10.18 3.43
N GLY A 91 -2.16 -9.37 2.40
CA GLY A 91 -0.84 -8.77 2.21
C GLY A 91 -0.43 -7.87 3.36
N SER A 92 -1.31 -6.95 3.77
CA SER A 92 -1.05 -6.09 4.93
C SER A 92 -0.92 -6.91 6.22
N PHE A 93 -1.75 -7.94 6.40
CA PHE A 93 -1.69 -8.84 7.55
C PHE A 93 -0.33 -9.57 7.63
N ILE A 94 0.19 -10.10 6.52
CA ILE A 94 1.47 -10.82 6.51
C ILE A 94 2.61 -9.94 7.05
N ILE A 95 2.72 -8.70 6.56
CA ILE A 95 3.78 -7.77 6.99
C ILE A 95 3.61 -7.39 8.46
N SER A 96 2.42 -6.95 8.86
CA SER A 96 2.16 -6.53 10.23
C SER A 96 2.33 -7.69 11.22
N PHE A 97 1.83 -8.87 10.86
CA PHE A 97 1.93 -10.07 11.70
C PHE A 97 3.39 -10.52 11.85
N TYR A 98 4.16 -10.51 10.77
CA TYR A 98 5.60 -10.81 10.84
C TYR A 98 6.34 -9.85 11.79
N ALA A 99 6.05 -8.55 11.69
CA ALA A 99 6.64 -7.54 12.58
C ALA A 99 6.26 -7.76 14.06
N PHE A 100 5.04 -8.22 14.31
CA PHE A 100 4.57 -8.57 15.66
C PHE A 100 5.30 -9.79 16.21
N VAL A 101 5.30 -10.92 15.49
CA VAL A 101 5.92 -12.18 15.98
C VAL A 101 7.44 -12.11 16.07
N SER A 102 8.08 -11.23 15.28
CA SER A 102 9.52 -10.94 15.39
C SER A 102 9.86 -10.00 16.57
N GLY A 103 8.85 -9.48 17.28
CA GLY A 103 9.03 -8.58 18.41
C GLY A 103 9.42 -7.16 18.03
N MET A 104 9.27 -6.76 16.76
CA MET A 104 9.55 -5.38 16.32
C MET A 104 8.51 -4.40 16.86
N ILE A 105 7.25 -4.83 16.92
CA ILE A 105 6.10 -4.02 17.37
C ILE A 105 5.25 -4.83 18.34
N ASP A 106 4.51 -4.14 19.21
CA ASP A 106 3.55 -4.74 20.12
C ASP A 106 2.18 -5.00 19.42
N VAL A 107 1.20 -5.47 20.19
CA VAL A 107 -0.14 -5.78 19.66
C VAL A 107 -0.85 -4.53 19.12
N TRP A 108 -0.61 -3.35 19.70
CA TRP A 108 -1.19 -2.10 19.23
C TRP A 108 -0.53 -1.64 17.93
N GLY A 109 0.80 -1.69 17.86
CA GLY A 109 1.54 -1.43 16.62
C GLY A 109 1.12 -2.38 15.50
N PHE A 110 0.85 -3.65 15.79
CA PHE A 110 0.30 -4.61 14.83
C PHE A 110 -1.04 -4.15 14.24
N VAL A 111 -2.01 -3.83 15.10
CA VAL A 111 -3.34 -3.40 14.67
C VAL A 111 -3.26 -2.09 13.87
N ILE A 112 -2.46 -1.13 14.34
CA ILE A 112 -2.27 0.15 13.65
C ILE A 112 -1.62 -0.06 12.29
N ALA A 113 -0.54 -0.86 12.20
CA ALA A 113 0.14 -1.12 10.94
C ALA A 113 -0.76 -1.87 9.94
N LEU A 114 -1.57 -2.83 10.41
CA LEU A 114 -2.50 -3.58 9.57
C LEU A 114 -3.58 -2.65 8.98
N LEU A 115 -4.25 -1.89 9.83
CA LEU A 115 -5.33 -0.99 9.42
C LEU A 115 -4.80 0.14 8.54
N SER A 116 -3.70 0.77 8.93
CA SER A 116 -3.07 1.84 8.14
C SER A 116 -2.56 1.31 6.80
N GLY A 117 -1.96 0.12 6.81
CA GLY A 117 -1.50 -0.59 5.62
C GLY A 117 -2.64 -0.81 4.62
N PHE A 118 -3.76 -1.34 5.10
CA PHE A 118 -4.96 -1.60 4.32
C PHE A 118 -5.63 -0.32 3.80
N ILE A 119 -5.69 0.73 4.64
CA ILE A 119 -6.16 2.06 4.22
C ILE A 119 -5.25 2.61 3.12
N GLY A 120 -3.93 2.41 3.21
CA GLY A 120 -2.99 2.82 2.17
C GLY A 120 -3.30 2.22 0.80
N VAL A 121 -3.71 0.95 0.74
CA VAL A 121 -4.12 0.30 -0.54
C VAL A 121 -5.35 1.00 -1.15
N HIS A 122 -6.28 1.45 -0.30
CA HIS A 122 -7.44 2.21 -0.76
C HIS A 122 -7.06 3.61 -1.22
N ILE A 123 -6.12 4.26 -0.55
CA ILE A 123 -5.56 5.54 -0.99
C ILE A 123 -4.96 5.38 -2.38
N ASP A 124 -4.19 4.32 -2.63
CA ASP A 124 -3.64 4.02 -3.96
C ASP A 124 -4.74 3.94 -5.01
N SER A 125 -5.76 3.12 -4.76
CA SER A 125 -6.90 2.97 -5.67
C SER A 125 -7.64 4.29 -5.94
N ILE A 126 -7.81 5.15 -4.92
CA ILE A 126 -8.44 6.47 -5.09
C ILE A 126 -7.56 7.37 -5.95
N LEU A 127 -6.26 7.43 -5.68
CA LEU A 127 -5.30 8.23 -6.44
C LEU A 127 -5.20 7.75 -7.88
N GLY A 128 -5.22 6.44 -8.11
CA GLY A 128 -5.25 5.83 -9.44
C GLY A 128 -6.52 6.23 -10.22
N ALA A 129 -7.69 6.09 -9.59
CA ALA A 129 -8.97 6.46 -10.20
C ALA A 129 -9.12 7.97 -10.49
N THR A 130 -8.38 8.84 -9.79
CA THR A 130 -8.56 10.29 -9.84
C THR A 130 -7.41 11.04 -10.51
N LEU A 131 -6.18 10.87 -10.03
CA LEU A 131 -5.00 11.63 -10.46
C LEU A 131 -4.23 10.93 -11.58
N GLU A 132 -4.06 9.61 -11.49
CA GLU A 132 -3.36 8.84 -12.54
C GLU A 132 -4.16 8.84 -13.83
N LYS A 133 -5.47 8.59 -13.77
CA LYS A 133 -6.36 8.66 -14.94
C LYS A 133 -6.40 10.03 -15.62
N LYS A 134 -6.09 11.10 -14.90
CA LYS A 134 -6.00 12.47 -15.44
C LYS A 134 -4.60 12.84 -15.92
N GLY A 135 -3.61 11.96 -15.73
CA GLY A 135 -2.21 12.19 -16.10
C GLY A 135 -1.43 13.11 -15.16
N TYR A 136 -1.96 13.43 -13.98
CA TYR A 136 -1.25 14.27 -12.99
C TYR A 136 -0.14 13.49 -12.27
N LEU A 137 -0.36 12.20 -12.03
CA LEU A 137 0.61 11.29 -11.45
C LEU A 137 0.85 10.11 -12.37
N ASN A 138 2.06 9.56 -12.32
CA ASN A 138 2.35 8.23 -12.84
C ASN A 138 2.10 7.19 -11.74
N ASN A 139 2.10 5.91 -12.11
CA ASN A 139 1.92 4.78 -11.21
C ASN A 139 2.85 4.87 -9.98
N SER A 140 4.16 5.08 -10.19
CA SER A 140 5.13 5.21 -9.10
C SER A 140 4.80 6.37 -8.13
N GLY A 141 4.27 7.48 -8.62
CA GLY A 141 3.86 8.61 -7.79
C GLY A 141 2.63 8.30 -6.94
N VAL A 142 1.68 7.53 -7.48
CA VAL A 142 0.51 7.05 -6.73
C VAL A 142 0.96 6.11 -5.61
N ASN A 143 1.75 5.09 -5.94
CA ASN A 143 2.29 4.13 -5.00
C ASN A 143 3.13 4.77 -3.88
N PHE A 144 4.02 5.71 -4.23
CA PHE A 144 4.77 6.48 -3.22
C PHE A 144 3.83 7.27 -2.30
N THR A 145 2.85 7.98 -2.87
CA THR A 145 1.92 8.82 -2.09
C THR A 145 1.07 7.96 -1.16
N ALA A 146 0.60 6.81 -1.63
CA ALA A 146 -0.21 5.88 -0.86
C ALA A 146 0.60 5.26 0.30
N THR A 147 1.77 4.71 0.01
CA THR A 147 2.65 4.11 1.03
C THR A 147 3.15 5.15 2.04
N PHE A 148 3.49 6.36 1.61
CA PHE A 148 3.88 7.45 2.51
C PHE A 148 2.70 7.92 3.38
N SER A 149 1.51 8.10 2.80
CA SER A 149 0.31 8.50 3.55
C SER A 149 -0.08 7.47 4.61
N SER A 150 0.01 6.17 4.28
CA SER A 150 -0.24 5.08 5.24
C SER A 150 0.72 5.14 6.44
N ALA A 151 2.00 5.44 6.18
CA ALA A 151 3.04 5.49 7.19
C ALA A 151 2.89 6.71 8.10
N VAL A 152 2.55 7.87 7.52
CA VAL A 152 2.20 9.08 8.29
C VAL A 152 0.99 8.82 9.17
N LEU A 153 -0.07 8.21 8.62
CA LEU A 153 -1.28 7.87 9.38
C LEU A 153 -0.95 6.98 10.57
N ALA A 154 -0.21 5.89 10.36
CA ALA A 154 0.22 4.98 11.41
C ALA A 154 1.06 5.69 12.50
N THR A 155 1.98 6.56 12.07
CA THR A 155 2.86 7.32 12.97
C THR A 155 2.04 8.28 13.84
N ILE A 156 1.11 9.03 13.25
CA ILE A 156 0.25 9.97 13.98
C ILE A 156 -0.64 9.21 14.97
N ILE A 157 -1.28 8.12 14.53
CA ILE A 157 -2.17 7.34 15.40
C ILE A 157 -1.42 6.79 16.63
N LEU A 158 -0.17 6.35 16.48
CA LEU A 158 0.60 5.84 17.62
C LEU A 158 1.07 6.96 18.57
N LEU A 159 1.15 8.20 18.11
CA LEU A 159 1.56 9.35 18.92
C LEU A 159 0.41 9.99 19.72
N LEU A 160 -0.84 9.66 19.40
CA LEU A 160 -2.05 10.12 20.09
C LEU A 160 -2.38 9.23 21.29
#